data_AF-A0A4P7AGK6-F1
#
_entry.id   AF-A0A4P7AGK6-F1
#
_cell.length_a   1.000
_cell.length_b   1.000
_cell.length_c   1.000
_cell.angle_alpha   90.00
_cell.angle_beta   90.00
_cell.angle_gamma   90.00
#
_symmetry.space_group_name_H-M   'P 1'
#
loop_
_entity.id
_entity.type
_entity.pdbx_description
1 polymer ?
#
loop_
_entity_poly.entity_id
_entity_poly.type
_entity_poly.pdbx_seq_one_letter_code
_entity_poly.pdbx_strand_id
1 'polypeptide(L)'
;MKLYEKESLFWFGLHKIAKDDPELKYHITTQKELINDLYPLAYFGVIQYTLYRGISISEVPLEETNEYVKYIIDNIDEIYKIKYRFVKEKPKKINFNDKEICSLCEEIIGRLFIPFMNEYAFKKVSNAINMNGAYIRESLLCYEYDINHKSDDGKVKTSVLYPFLFTLNLIKIFDKKGLYNRILKTYRKDELIRKYKAGRDWKQKEVEYLQESYELLNNDEEWSLFLSNFSSSKWDIFDMNERFKALFQLTKITTILMKDEITAVTMLSDGEEVFEMLKNYLPMYIDYDRYIDEEGKNISDLKEKDVLIFSPFTQRNVNLHLLFPYIESKNERHIECDFNKLRAIVFIFLKSYSKVRTLLLTHEYLPKIIDILIEGKKKIFCDILSIFEEVKDHKYKRLIDFENFTEDLFFLTEEQISNALNKECYSLKEFMQIPAFIKMGKIVTFNLALKNYTARTFDYNLFELLKYLLIVFGPHPLDHTIQTKENIENFYKKFENFVRLYEEAKNNSDILEITNELQTALELPLKLLNWKKD
;
A
#
# COMPACT_ATOMS: atom_id res chain seq x y z
N MET A 1 -9.42 -19.97 7.21
CA MET A 1 -8.91 -19.32 5.97
C MET A 1 -10.05 -19.06 4.98
N LYS A 2 -10.11 -17.87 4.36
CA LYS A 2 -11.10 -17.49 3.33
C LYS A 2 -10.86 -18.26 2.03
N LEU A 3 -11.89 -18.42 1.19
CA LEU A 3 -11.79 -19.26 -0.01
C LEU A 3 -10.75 -18.73 -1.02
N TYR A 4 -10.75 -17.42 -1.29
CA TYR A 4 -9.78 -16.82 -2.22
C TYR A 4 -8.33 -17.02 -1.76
N GLU A 5 -8.07 -17.07 -0.44
CA GLU A 5 -6.72 -17.29 0.08
C GLU A 5 -6.20 -18.66 -0.34
N LYS A 6 -7.06 -19.68 -0.46
CA LYS A 6 -6.68 -21.04 -0.92
C LYS A 6 -6.27 -21.09 -2.38
N GLU A 7 -6.75 -20.13 -3.16
CA GLU A 7 -6.56 -20.01 -4.61
C GLU A 7 -5.54 -18.92 -4.94
N SER A 8 -4.83 -18.38 -3.95
CA SER A 8 -3.88 -17.29 -4.12
C SER A 8 -2.60 -17.70 -4.85
N LEU A 9 -2.05 -16.75 -5.62
CA LEU A 9 -0.71 -16.77 -6.19
C LEU A 9 0.40 -17.08 -5.17
N PHE A 10 0.17 -16.80 -3.88
CA PHE A 10 1.09 -17.09 -2.80
C PHE A 10 1.51 -18.57 -2.77
N TRP A 11 0.57 -19.49 -2.94
CA TRP A 11 0.86 -20.92 -2.91
C TRP A 11 1.77 -21.35 -4.06
N PHE A 12 1.58 -20.76 -5.25
CA PHE A 12 2.46 -21.02 -6.39
C PHE A 12 3.90 -20.63 -6.10
N GLY A 13 4.12 -19.47 -5.47
CA GLY A 13 5.45 -19.04 -5.05
C GLY A 13 6.05 -19.94 -3.97
N LEU A 14 5.28 -20.35 -2.96
CA LEU A 14 5.76 -21.28 -1.93
C LEU A 14 6.17 -22.64 -2.52
N HIS A 15 5.40 -23.18 -3.48
CA HIS A 15 5.75 -24.43 -4.17
C HIS A 15 7.00 -24.31 -5.04
N LYS A 16 7.30 -23.11 -5.56
CA LYS A 16 8.57 -22.83 -6.26
C LYS A 16 9.77 -22.86 -5.30
N ILE A 17 9.64 -22.23 -4.13
CA ILE A 17 10.68 -22.28 -3.09
C ILE A 17 10.92 -23.72 -2.63
N ALA A 18 9.84 -24.48 -2.37
CA ALA A 18 9.93 -25.85 -1.91
C ALA A 18 10.17 -26.89 -3.03
N LYS A 19 10.55 -26.49 -4.25
CA LYS A 19 10.57 -27.36 -5.43
C LYS A 19 11.34 -28.67 -5.21
N ASP A 20 12.46 -28.61 -4.51
CA ASP A 20 13.35 -29.76 -4.28
C ASP A 20 13.27 -30.29 -2.83
N ASP A 21 12.27 -29.84 -2.07
CA ASP A 21 12.08 -30.17 -0.65
C ASP A 21 10.72 -30.84 -0.40
N PRO A 22 10.68 -32.18 -0.30
CA PRO A 22 9.43 -32.92 -0.08
C PRO A 22 8.74 -32.60 1.25
N GLU A 23 9.51 -32.29 2.29
CA GLU A 23 9.01 -31.97 3.62
C GLU A 23 8.30 -30.61 3.61
N LEU A 24 8.91 -29.59 3.02
CA LEU A 24 8.27 -28.29 2.85
C LEU A 24 7.01 -28.37 1.98
N LYS A 25 7.01 -29.17 0.90
CA LYS A 25 5.81 -29.42 0.10
C LYS A 25 4.68 -30.05 0.92
N TYR A 26 5.02 -30.99 1.80
CA TYR A 26 4.07 -31.61 2.72
C TYR A 26 3.49 -30.56 3.67
N HIS A 27 4.31 -29.69 4.25
CA HIS A 27 3.84 -28.59 5.11
C HIS A 27 2.96 -27.59 4.36
N ILE A 28 3.34 -27.16 3.15
CA ILE A 28 2.52 -26.28 2.31
C ILE A 28 1.12 -26.87 2.08
N THR A 29 1.05 -28.19 1.89
CA THR A 29 -0.21 -28.88 1.61
C THR A 29 -1.07 -29.07 2.87
N THR A 30 -0.45 -29.42 4.01
CA THR A 30 -1.16 -29.82 5.23
C THR A 30 -1.36 -28.68 6.24
N GLN A 31 -0.52 -27.64 6.21
CA GLN A 31 -0.48 -26.56 7.20
C GLN A 31 -0.91 -25.21 6.63
N LYS A 32 -1.81 -25.20 5.63
CA LYS A 32 -2.21 -23.97 4.92
C LYS A 32 -2.72 -22.87 5.85
N GLU A 33 -3.52 -23.19 6.86
CA GLU A 33 -4.05 -22.18 7.78
C GLU A 33 -2.94 -21.56 8.65
N LEU A 34 -2.03 -22.39 9.18
CA LEU A 34 -0.87 -21.92 9.92
C LEU A 34 0.01 -21.02 9.06
N ILE A 35 0.32 -21.44 7.84
CA ILE A 35 1.14 -20.67 6.88
C ILE A 35 0.48 -19.34 6.53
N ASN A 36 -0.83 -19.35 6.28
CA ASN A 36 -1.63 -18.16 5.97
C ASN A 36 -1.55 -17.11 7.08
N ASP A 37 -1.66 -17.55 8.33
CA ASP A 37 -1.73 -16.69 9.50
C ASP A 37 -0.33 -16.24 9.97
N LEU A 38 0.70 -17.08 9.77
CA LEU A 38 2.08 -16.82 10.18
C LEU A 38 2.83 -15.88 9.22
N TYR A 39 2.60 -15.97 7.90
CA TYR A 39 3.37 -15.18 6.92
C TYR A 39 3.30 -13.66 7.17
N PRO A 40 2.13 -13.03 7.40
CA PRO A 40 2.07 -11.60 7.69
C PRO A 40 2.83 -11.19 8.95
N LEU A 41 2.92 -12.10 9.94
CA LEU A 41 3.67 -11.88 11.17
C LEU A 41 5.17 -11.99 10.95
N ALA A 42 5.62 -13.01 10.21
CA ALA A 42 7.03 -13.18 9.86
C ALA A 42 7.55 -12.02 9.00
N TYR A 43 6.76 -11.61 8.00
CA TYR A 43 7.08 -10.47 7.15
C TYR A 43 7.20 -9.17 7.95
N PHE A 44 6.28 -8.91 8.89
CA PHE A 44 6.38 -7.75 9.78
C PHE A 44 7.53 -7.89 10.78
N GLY A 45 7.82 -9.11 11.24
CA GLY A 45 8.92 -9.42 12.16
C GLY A 45 10.30 -9.15 11.56
N VAL A 46 10.50 -9.38 10.26
CA VAL A 46 11.73 -8.96 9.55
C VAL A 46 11.95 -7.45 9.66
N ILE A 47 10.88 -6.66 9.47
CA ILE A 47 10.93 -5.20 9.62
C ILE A 47 11.27 -4.82 11.07
N GLN A 48 10.59 -5.42 12.05
CA GLN A 48 10.82 -5.13 13.47
C GLN A 48 12.22 -5.55 13.95
N TYR A 49 12.79 -6.62 13.40
CA TYR A 49 14.17 -7.01 13.68
C TYR A 49 15.16 -5.96 13.18
N THR A 50 14.95 -5.38 11.99
CA THR A 50 15.84 -4.32 11.50
C THR A 50 15.73 -3.03 12.32
N LEU A 51 14.54 -2.73 12.86
CA LEU A 51 14.37 -1.67 13.85
C LEU A 51 15.17 -1.97 15.13
N TYR A 52 15.04 -3.19 15.66
CA TYR A 52 15.76 -3.64 16.85
C TYR A 52 17.28 -3.48 16.71
N ARG A 53 17.82 -3.80 15.53
CA ARG A 53 19.26 -3.74 15.24
C ARG A 53 19.75 -2.35 14.81
N GLY A 54 18.85 -1.42 14.47
CA GLY A 54 19.21 -0.11 13.93
C GLY A 54 19.91 -0.19 12.56
N ILE A 55 19.53 -1.14 11.71
CA ILE A 55 20.18 -1.39 10.41
C ILE A 55 19.23 -1.19 9.23
N SER A 56 19.79 -0.91 8.06
CA SER A 56 19.03 -0.92 6.80
C SER A 56 18.57 -2.33 6.46
N ILE A 57 17.33 -2.48 5.96
CA ILE A 57 16.84 -3.77 5.48
C ILE A 57 17.59 -4.18 4.21
N SER A 58 18.18 -5.37 4.24
CA SER A 58 18.78 -6.09 3.12
C SER A 58 18.27 -7.53 3.08
N GLU A 59 18.56 -8.25 1.98
CA GLU A 59 18.30 -9.69 1.91
C GLU A 59 18.91 -10.38 3.13
N VAL A 60 18.16 -11.34 3.71
CA VAL A 60 18.56 -12.03 4.94
C VAL A 60 19.57 -13.12 4.55
N PRO A 61 20.84 -13.04 4.98
CA PRO A 61 21.83 -14.07 4.70
C PRO A 61 21.47 -15.40 5.35
N LEU A 62 21.98 -16.51 4.80
CA LEU A 62 21.75 -17.84 5.36
C LEU A 62 22.28 -17.94 6.80
N GLU A 63 23.40 -17.27 7.08
CA GLU A 63 24.07 -17.27 8.38
C GLU A 63 23.26 -16.54 9.46
N GLU A 64 22.46 -15.55 9.08
CA GLU A 64 21.63 -14.74 10.00
C GLU A 64 20.18 -15.27 10.11
N THR A 65 19.79 -16.24 9.27
CA THR A 65 18.41 -16.74 9.19
C THR A 65 17.89 -17.21 10.54
N ASN A 66 18.71 -17.93 11.32
CA ASN A 66 18.32 -18.40 12.66
C ASN A 66 18.14 -17.25 13.67
N GLU A 67 18.88 -16.15 13.53
CA GLU A 67 18.73 -14.98 14.39
C GLU A 67 17.38 -14.29 14.12
N TYR A 68 17.04 -14.11 12.84
CA TYR A 68 15.73 -13.60 12.44
C TYR A 68 14.59 -14.49 12.92
N VAL A 69 14.67 -15.81 12.68
CA VAL A 69 13.65 -16.79 13.11
C VAL A 69 13.44 -16.69 14.61
N LYS A 70 14.52 -16.75 15.39
CA LYS A 70 14.45 -16.67 16.85
C LYS A 70 13.79 -15.37 17.32
N TYR A 71 14.23 -14.22 16.79
CA TYR A 71 13.62 -12.93 17.14
C TYR A 71 12.12 -12.91 16.85
N ILE A 72 11.71 -13.40 15.67
CA ILE A 72 10.30 -13.41 15.26
C ILE A 72 9.47 -14.27 16.21
N ILE A 73 9.96 -15.47 16.54
CA ILE A 73 9.28 -16.41 17.45
C ILE A 73 9.18 -15.81 18.86
N ASP A 74 10.29 -15.31 19.42
CA ASP A 74 10.35 -14.74 20.76
C ASP A 74 9.39 -13.52 20.92
N ASN A 75 9.12 -12.80 19.84
CA ASN A 75 8.31 -11.57 19.84
C ASN A 75 6.93 -11.71 19.17
N ILE A 76 6.55 -12.92 18.74
CA ILE A 76 5.37 -13.15 17.89
C ILE A 76 4.05 -12.63 18.50
N ASP A 77 3.94 -12.69 19.82
CA ASP A 77 2.77 -12.21 20.56
C ASP A 77 2.59 -10.69 20.47
N GLU A 78 3.68 -9.94 20.56
CA GLU A 78 3.65 -8.49 20.44
C GLU A 78 3.50 -8.06 18.98
N ILE A 79 4.16 -8.77 18.05
CA ILE A 79 3.96 -8.62 16.60
C ILE A 79 2.46 -8.81 16.26
N TYR A 80 1.83 -9.87 16.75
CA TYR A 80 0.42 -10.17 16.53
C TYR A 80 -0.49 -9.06 17.09
N LYS A 81 -0.25 -8.64 18.35
CA LYS A 81 -1.04 -7.59 18.99
C LYS A 81 -1.01 -6.28 18.20
N ILE A 82 0.16 -5.86 17.72
CA ILE A 82 0.31 -4.62 16.96
C ILE A 82 -0.27 -4.75 15.56
N LYS A 83 0.09 -5.80 14.82
CA LYS A 83 -0.38 -6.02 13.45
C LYS A 83 -1.90 -6.06 13.34
N TYR A 84 -2.57 -6.63 14.35
CA TYR A 84 -4.01 -6.83 14.37
C TYR A 84 -4.72 -6.00 15.44
N ARG A 85 -4.14 -4.88 15.92
CA ARG A 85 -4.70 -4.08 17.02
C ARG A 85 -6.14 -3.64 16.74
N PHE A 86 -6.37 -3.09 15.55
CA PHE A 86 -7.62 -2.44 15.13
C PHE A 86 -8.36 -3.19 14.00
N VAL A 87 -7.88 -4.38 13.64
CA VAL A 87 -8.57 -5.26 12.70
C VAL A 87 -9.81 -5.85 13.38
N LYS A 88 -10.97 -5.72 12.72
CA LYS A 88 -12.27 -6.18 13.26
C LYS A 88 -12.32 -7.70 13.39
N GLU A 89 -11.96 -8.41 12.32
CA GLU A 89 -11.90 -9.87 12.27
C GLU A 89 -10.45 -10.33 12.32
N LYS A 90 -9.94 -10.62 13.52
CA LYS A 90 -8.54 -11.01 13.71
C LYS A 90 -8.31 -12.47 13.30
N PRO A 91 -7.18 -12.80 12.65
CA PRO A 91 -6.77 -14.19 12.42
C PRO A 91 -6.63 -14.97 13.73
N LYS A 92 -6.58 -16.30 13.66
CA LYS A 92 -6.40 -17.10 14.88
C LYS A 92 -4.99 -16.86 15.43
N LYS A 93 -4.89 -16.55 16.72
CA LYS A 93 -3.58 -16.46 17.38
C LYS A 93 -2.94 -17.85 17.42
N ILE A 94 -1.70 -17.96 16.96
CA ILE A 94 -0.91 -19.19 16.99
C ILE A 94 -0.45 -19.44 18.44
N ASN A 95 -0.57 -20.69 18.91
CA ASN A 95 -0.18 -21.07 20.27
C ASN A 95 1.23 -21.67 20.29
N PHE A 96 2.21 -20.89 20.73
CA PHE A 96 3.61 -21.31 20.81
C PHE A 96 3.98 -22.06 22.11
N ASN A 97 3.02 -22.30 23.01
CA ASN A 97 3.27 -23.15 24.19
C ASN A 97 3.46 -24.63 23.82
N ASP A 98 3.03 -25.01 22.62
CA ASP A 98 3.27 -26.33 22.05
C ASP A 98 4.63 -26.35 21.34
N LYS A 99 5.54 -27.19 21.82
CA LYS A 99 6.90 -27.31 21.28
C LYS A 99 6.91 -27.79 19.84
N GLU A 100 5.97 -28.66 19.45
CA GLU A 100 5.90 -29.16 18.07
C GLU A 100 5.46 -28.04 17.12
N ILE A 101 4.46 -27.24 17.53
CA ILE A 101 4.03 -26.06 16.77
C ILE A 101 5.15 -25.02 16.68
N CYS A 102 5.88 -24.79 17.78
CA CYS A 102 7.01 -23.86 17.79
C CYS A 102 8.09 -24.29 16.79
N SER A 103 8.54 -25.54 16.86
CA SER A 103 9.53 -26.10 15.93
C SER A 103 9.06 -26.03 14.47
N LEU A 104 7.78 -26.34 14.22
CA LEU A 104 7.20 -26.24 12.89
C LEU A 104 7.18 -24.78 12.37
N CYS A 105 6.88 -23.81 13.24
CA CYS A 105 6.92 -22.40 12.88
C CYS A 105 8.34 -21.91 12.59
N GLU A 106 9.33 -22.32 13.39
CA GLU A 106 10.75 -22.03 13.12
C GLU A 106 11.17 -22.54 11.75
N GLU A 107 10.79 -23.78 11.44
CA GLU A 107 11.07 -24.41 10.15
C GLU A 107 10.40 -23.67 8.99
N ILE A 108 9.09 -23.37 9.09
CA ILE A 108 8.35 -22.64 8.07
C ILE A 108 8.95 -21.24 7.87
N ILE A 109 9.31 -20.51 8.93
CA ILE A 109 9.90 -19.17 8.79
C ILE A 109 11.27 -19.25 8.11
N GLY A 110 12.15 -20.12 8.62
CA GLY A 110 13.54 -20.20 8.17
C GLY A 110 13.72 -20.80 6.79
N ARG A 111 13.03 -21.90 6.49
CA ARG A 111 13.20 -22.65 5.24
C ARG A 111 12.22 -22.27 4.14
N LEU A 112 11.12 -21.59 4.46
CA LEU A 112 10.09 -21.24 3.48
C LEU A 112 9.89 -19.72 3.35
N PHE A 113 9.61 -19.00 4.44
CA PHE A 113 9.26 -17.58 4.35
C PHE A 113 10.44 -16.66 4.09
N ILE A 114 11.57 -16.85 4.76
CA ILE A 114 12.78 -16.04 4.52
C ILE A 114 13.26 -16.22 3.07
N PRO A 115 13.40 -17.45 2.52
CA PRO A 115 13.73 -17.63 1.11
C PRO A 115 12.70 -17.01 0.16
N PHE A 116 11.40 -17.15 0.46
CA PHE A 116 10.34 -16.50 -0.31
C PHE A 116 10.49 -14.96 -0.31
N MET A 117 10.77 -14.36 0.84
CA MET A 117 10.96 -12.91 0.96
C MET A 117 12.21 -12.43 0.23
N ASN A 118 13.33 -13.14 0.37
CA ASN A 118 14.56 -12.86 -0.38
C ASN A 118 14.30 -12.85 -1.90
N GLU A 119 13.66 -13.88 -2.43
CA GLU A 119 13.41 -13.99 -3.87
C GLU A 119 12.35 -12.99 -4.38
N TYR A 120 11.28 -12.78 -3.61
CA TYR A 120 10.07 -12.14 -4.13
C TYR A 120 9.71 -10.79 -3.49
N ALA A 121 10.24 -10.45 -2.31
CA ALA A 121 9.98 -9.19 -1.64
C ALA A 121 11.06 -8.13 -1.88
N PHE A 122 12.31 -8.51 -2.09
CA PHE A 122 13.36 -7.56 -2.48
C PHE A 122 13.21 -7.13 -3.94
N LYS A 123 13.42 -5.83 -4.17
CA LYS A 123 13.32 -5.19 -5.48
C LYS A 123 14.50 -4.28 -5.68
N LYS A 124 15.07 -4.34 -6.87
CA LYS A 124 16.02 -3.33 -7.34
C LYS A 124 15.36 -1.96 -7.36
N VAL A 125 16.06 -0.93 -6.89
CA VAL A 125 15.57 0.46 -6.90
C VAL A 125 15.15 0.86 -8.32
N SER A 126 15.92 0.48 -9.35
CA SER A 126 15.58 0.80 -10.75
C SER A 126 14.22 0.25 -11.19
N ASN A 127 13.81 -0.91 -10.68
CA ASN A 127 12.54 -1.55 -11.00
C ASN A 127 11.37 -0.94 -10.21
N ALA A 128 11.68 -0.36 -9.05
CA ALA A 128 10.69 0.18 -8.13
C ALA A 128 10.55 1.70 -8.21
N ILE A 129 11.47 2.45 -8.85
CA ILE A 129 11.55 3.93 -8.79
C ILE A 129 10.22 4.64 -9.08
N ASN A 130 9.45 4.13 -10.05
CA ASN A 130 8.14 4.64 -10.44
C ASN A 130 7.04 4.42 -9.39
N MET A 131 7.34 3.72 -8.30
CA MET A 131 6.47 3.40 -7.17
C MET A 131 6.83 4.19 -5.91
N ASN A 132 7.75 5.16 -5.98
CA ASN A 132 8.24 5.93 -4.82
C ASN A 132 7.13 6.40 -3.87
N GLY A 133 6.10 7.09 -4.38
CA GLY A 133 5.00 7.57 -3.55
C GLY A 133 4.11 6.47 -2.97
N ALA A 134 4.08 5.28 -3.57
CA ALA A 134 3.37 4.13 -3.02
C ALA A 134 4.19 3.41 -1.95
N TYR A 135 5.51 3.32 -2.14
CA TYR A 135 6.42 2.71 -1.16
C TYR A 135 6.53 3.58 0.10
N ILE A 136 6.71 4.89 -0.03
CA ILE A 136 6.70 5.81 1.14
C ILE A 136 5.42 5.60 1.96
N ARG A 137 4.28 5.48 1.28
CA ARG A 137 2.96 5.31 1.91
C ARG A 137 2.80 3.99 2.64
N GLU A 138 3.23 2.88 2.06
CA GLU A 138 3.15 1.59 2.76
C GLU A 138 4.24 1.45 3.82
N SER A 139 5.45 1.97 3.59
CA SER A 139 6.49 2.04 4.62
C SER A 139 6.00 2.81 5.84
N LEU A 140 5.28 3.92 5.64
CA LEU A 140 4.65 4.65 6.75
C LEU A 140 3.79 3.73 7.63
N LEU A 141 3.00 2.84 7.03
CA LEU A 141 2.16 1.88 7.77
C LEU A 141 3.00 0.79 8.45
N CYS A 142 4.05 0.31 7.78
CA CYS A 142 4.96 -0.70 8.32
C CYS A 142 5.81 -0.18 9.49
N TYR A 143 6.08 1.11 9.55
CA TYR A 143 6.91 1.71 10.58
C TYR A 143 6.09 2.51 11.61
N GLU A 144 4.75 2.40 11.63
CA GLU A 144 3.93 3.14 12.61
C GLU A 144 4.32 2.82 14.06
N TYR A 145 4.68 1.57 14.34
CA TYR A 145 5.06 1.12 15.68
C TYR A 145 6.38 0.37 15.67
N ASP A 146 7.07 0.46 16.80
CA ASP A 146 8.30 -0.27 17.10
C ASP A 146 8.11 -1.11 18.37
N ILE A 147 7.96 -2.42 18.21
CA ILE A 147 7.68 -3.34 19.31
C ILE A 147 8.82 -3.44 20.32
N ASN A 148 10.03 -3.01 19.93
CA ASN A 148 11.22 -3.09 20.76
C ASN A 148 11.27 -2.00 21.82
N HIS A 149 10.43 -0.97 21.69
CA HIS A 149 10.42 0.17 22.60
C HIS A 149 9.03 0.40 23.20
N LYS A 150 8.94 0.28 24.53
CA LYS A 150 7.72 0.56 25.30
C LYS A 150 7.83 1.90 26.02
N SER A 151 6.72 2.61 26.13
CA SER A 151 6.58 3.77 27.02
C SER A 151 6.42 3.32 28.47
N ASP A 152 6.55 4.29 29.39
CA ASP A 152 6.45 4.05 30.83
C ASP A 152 5.08 3.46 31.25
N ASP A 153 4.03 3.69 30.43
CA ASP A 153 2.68 3.12 30.60
C ASP A 153 2.50 1.75 29.91
N GLY A 154 3.58 1.14 29.42
CA GLY A 154 3.60 -0.18 28.80
C GLY A 154 3.10 -0.24 27.35
N LYS A 155 2.72 0.90 26.75
CA LYS A 155 2.29 0.95 25.34
C LYS A 155 3.49 0.93 24.40
N VAL A 156 3.28 0.37 23.21
CA VAL A 156 4.29 0.33 22.16
C VAL A 156 4.46 1.74 21.58
N LYS A 157 5.72 2.15 21.39
CA LYS A 157 6.08 3.47 20.86
C LYS A 157 6.01 3.50 19.34
N THR A 158 5.90 4.69 18.79
CA THR A 158 6.05 4.93 17.35
C THR A 158 7.52 4.73 16.96
N SER A 159 7.79 4.13 15.79
CA SER A 159 9.16 3.98 15.29
C SER A 159 9.84 5.33 15.04
N VAL A 160 11.17 5.35 15.19
CA VAL A 160 12.03 6.47 14.83
C VAL A 160 11.88 6.91 13.37
N LEU A 161 11.52 5.97 12.47
CA LEU A 161 11.36 6.26 11.04
C LEU A 161 10.01 6.89 10.69
N TYR A 162 9.00 6.71 11.54
CA TYR A 162 7.62 7.11 11.23
C TYR A 162 7.47 8.61 10.97
N PRO A 163 7.97 9.54 11.81
CA PRO A 163 7.78 10.97 11.57
C PRO A 163 8.39 11.42 10.25
N PHE A 164 9.53 10.84 9.87
CA PHE A 164 10.21 11.15 8.62
C PHE A 164 9.37 10.67 7.42
N LEU A 165 8.95 9.40 7.41
CA LEU A 165 8.08 8.84 6.37
C LEU A 165 6.74 9.59 6.26
N PHE A 166 6.18 10.01 7.40
CA PHE A 166 4.95 10.79 7.45
C PHE A 166 5.15 12.15 6.78
N THR A 167 6.26 12.82 7.07
CA THR A 167 6.66 14.08 6.44
C THR A 167 6.78 13.94 4.93
N LEU A 168 7.50 12.91 4.45
CA LEU A 168 7.65 12.65 3.01
C LEU A 168 6.29 12.46 2.30
N ASN A 169 5.38 11.71 2.92
CA ASN A 169 4.04 11.49 2.37
C ASN A 169 3.19 12.77 2.40
N LEU A 170 3.22 13.52 3.50
CA LEU A 170 2.41 14.73 3.72
C LEU A 170 2.73 15.80 2.66
N ILE A 171 4.03 16.06 2.43
CA ILE A 171 4.49 17.05 1.45
C ILE A 171 4.50 16.51 0.02
N LYS A 172 4.27 15.20 -0.14
CA LYS A 172 4.35 14.48 -1.42
C LYS A 172 5.69 14.77 -2.09
N ILE A 173 6.78 14.36 -1.44
CA ILE A 173 8.15 14.64 -1.91
C ILE A 173 8.39 14.19 -3.35
N PHE A 174 7.65 13.18 -3.80
CA PHE A 174 7.61 12.64 -5.15
C PHE A 174 6.95 13.54 -6.22
N ASP A 175 6.71 14.82 -5.96
CA ASP A 175 6.15 15.79 -6.91
C ASP A 175 6.84 17.16 -6.81
N LYS A 176 8.03 17.32 -7.39
CA LYS A 176 8.85 18.54 -7.19
C LYS A 176 8.21 19.86 -7.65
N LYS A 177 7.36 19.85 -8.68
CA LYS A 177 6.79 21.06 -9.32
C LYS A 177 5.88 21.89 -8.41
N GLY A 178 5.51 21.37 -7.24
CA GLY A 178 4.71 22.08 -6.24
C GLY A 178 5.21 21.94 -4.81
N LEU A 179 6.45 21.46 -4.60
CA LEU A 179 6.96 21.09 -3.28
C LEU A 179 6.92 22.27 -2.30
N TYR A 180 7.55 23.40 -2.64
CA TYR A 180 7.52 24.63 -1.86
C TYR A 180 6.10 25.06 -1.49
N ASN A 181 5.19 25.13 -2.46
CA ASN A 181 3.82 25.59 -2.23
C ASN A 181 3.03 24.65 -1.31
N ARG A 182 3.26 23.34 -1.40
CA ARG A 182 2.62 22.36 -0.50
C ARG A 182 3.14 22.54 0.92
N ILE A 183 4.45 22.71 1.10
CA ILE A 183 5.04 22.97 2.41
C ILE A 183 4.48 24.27 2.99
N LEU A 184 4.48 25.37 2.24
CA LEU A 184 3.96 26.65 2.71
C LEU A 184 2.48 26.56 3.14
N LYS A 185 1.65 25.79 2.42
CA LYS A 185 0.23 25.60 2.74
C LYS A 185 0.02 24.74 3.98
N THR A 186 0.83 23.70 4.16
CA THR A 186 0.72 22.74 5.27
C THR A 186 1.32 23.27 6.57
N TYR A 187 2.47 23.94 6.49
CA TYR A 187 3.26 24.39 7.64
C TYR A 187 3.09 25.89 7.87
N ARG A 188 1.89 26.29 8.32
CA ARG A 188 1.62 27.70 8.64
C ARG A 188 2.28 28.07 9.97
N LYS A 189 3.21 29.02 9.93
CA LYS A 189 4.02 29.47 11.10
C LYS A 189 3.16 29.75 12.34
N ASP A 190 2.10 30.57 12.21
CA ASP A 190 1.23 30.91 13.35
C ASP A 190 0.54 29.69 13.97
N GLU A 191 0.14 28.73 13.14
CA GLU A 191 -0.49 27.51 13.61
C GLU A 191 0.50 26.61 14.33
N LEU A 192 1.73 26.51 13.82
CA LEU A 192 2.82 25.75 14.44
C LEU A 192 3.22 26.34 15.79
N ILE A 193 3.39 27.67 15.88
CA ILE A 193 3.70 28.36 17.15
C ILE A 193 2.57 28.15 18.16
N ARG A 194 1.31 28.27 17.71
CA ARG A 194 0.15 28.00 18.57
C ARG A 194 0.14 26.56 19.06
N LYS A 195 0.36 25.57 18.19
CA LYS A 195 0.43 24.15 18.56
C LYS A 195 1.60 23.88 19.51
N TYR A 196 2.76 24.49 19.30
CA TYR A 196 3.89 24.33 20.20
C TYR A 196 3.55 24.79 21.62
N LYS A 197 2.86 25.92 21.77
CA LYS A 197 2.52 26.55 23.05
C LYS A 197 1.27 26.01 23.75
N ALA A 198 0.36 25.34 23.03
CA ALA A 198 -0.92 24.86 23.56
C ALA A 198 -1.06 23.33 23.45
N GLY A 199 -2.09 22.76 24.08
CA GLY A 199 -2.32 21.31 24.08
C GLY A 199 -1.57 20.60 25.21
N ARG A 200 -1.09 19.38 24.97
CA ARG A 200 -0.29 18.65 25.98
C ARG A 200 1.04 19.36 26.29
N ASP A 201 1.62 19.14 27.45
CA ASP A 201 2.97 19.62 27.73
C ASP A 201 4.03 18.81 26.97
N TRP A 202 5.12 19.49 26.60
CA TRP A 202 6.32 18.84 26.07
C TRP A 202 7.14 18.29 27.23
N LYS A 203 7.60 17.05 27.09
CA LYS A 203 8.60 16.47 27.99
C LYS A 203 9.94 17.15 27.75
N GLN A 204 10.80 17.20 28.77
CA GLN A 204 12.11 17.86 28.72
C GLN A 204 12.94 17.49 27.47
N LYS A 205 13.03 16.18 27.15
CA LYS A 205 13.75 15.73 25.95
C LYS A 205 13.12 16.23 24.64
N GLU A 206 11.79 16.35 24.59
CA GLU A 206 11.10 16.89 23.41
C GLU A 206 11.39 18.39 23.24
N VAL A 207 11.47 19.13 24.36
CA VAL A 207 11.89 20.54 24.34
C VAL A 207 13.30 20.68 23.79
N GLU A 208 14.25 19.88 24.29
CA GLU A 208 15.65 19.88 23.83
C GLU A 208 15.76 19.58 22.33
N TYR A 209 15.03 18.57 21.85
CA TYR A 209 15.04 18.18 20.44
C TYR A 209 14.41 19.21 19.50
N LEU A 210 13.34 19.88 19.95
CA LEU A 210 12.58 20.84 19.16
C LEU A 210 13.09 22.27 19.31
N GLN A 211 14.05 22.54 20.20
CA GLN A 211 14.52 23.89 20.52
C GLN A 211 14.95 24.66 19.26
N GLU A 212 15.83 24.08 18.45
CA GLU A 212 16.28 24.68 17.18
C GLU A 212 15.12 24.96 16.22
N SER A 213 14.16 24.03 16.15
CA SER A 213 12.98 24.19 15.29
C SER A 213 12.04 25.28 15.80
N TYR A 214 11.93 25.44 17.11
CA TYR A 214 11.14 26.50 17.71
C TYR A 214 11.80 27.88 17.53
N GLU A 215 13.13 27.96 17.67
CA GLU A 215 13.91 29.18 17.38
C GLU A 215 13.76 29.59 15.90
N LEU A 216 13.95 28.63 14.99
CA LEU A 216 13.70 28.78 13.55
C LEU A 216 12.30 29.34 13.27
N LEU A 217 11.27 28.80 13.94
CA LEU A 217 9.89 29.28 13.76
C LEU A 217 9.69 30.70 14.28
N ASN A 218 10.44 31.16 15.27
CA ASN A 218 10.31 32.52 15.80
C ASN A 218 11.06 33.56 14.96
N ASN A 219 12.05 33.18 14.16
CA ASN A 219 12.79 34.06 13.26
C ASN A 219 12.20 34.05 11.83
N ASP A 220 11.63 35.16 11.36
CA ASP A 220 11.02 35.27 10.03
C ASP A 220 12.01 35.07 8.86
N GLU A 221 13.24 35.56 9.02
CA GLU A 221 14.27 35.46 7.98
C GLU A 221 14.76 34.02 7.86
N GLU A 222 15.08 33.39 9.00
CA GLU A 222 15.52 31.99 9.02
C GLU A 222 14.41 31.05 8.55
N TRP A 223 13.15 31.28 8.95
CA TRP A 223 12.01 30.51 8.46
C TRP A 223 11.87 30.61 6.95
N SER A 224 11.95 31.81 6.39
CA SER A 224 11.87 32.05 4.96
C SER A 224 13.03 31.39 4.21
N LEU A 225 14.25 31.47 4.76
CA LEU A 225 15.44 30.82 4.22
C LEU A 225 15.30 29.30 4.24
N PHE A 226 14.83 28.72 5.35
CA PHE A 226 14.56 27.30 5.46
C PHE A 226 13.54 26.84 4.43
N LEU A 227 12.40 27.53 4.31
CA LEU A 227 11.39 27.19 3.31
C LEU A 227 11.95 27.27 1.88
N SER A 228 12.85 28.21 1.60
CA SER A 228 13.45 28.37 0.26
C SER A 228 14.23 27.14 -0.20
N ASN A 229 14.72 26.29 0.72
CA ASN A 229 15.40 25.03 0.41
C ASN A 229 14.52 24.06 -0.39
N PHE A 230 13.20 24.21 -0.32
CA PHE A 230 12.24 23.38 -1.05
C PHE A 230 11.74 24.00 -2.36
N SER A 231 12.31 25.15 -2.75
CA SER A 231 12.11 25.69 -4.10
C SER A 231 12.72 24.75 -5.14
N SER A 232 12.09 24.61 -6.30
CA SER A 232 12.58 23.70 -7.35
C SER A 232 14.03 24.01 -7.74
N SER A 233 14.40 25.30 -7.82
CA SER A 233 15.76 25.73 -8.14
C SER A 233 16.81 25.25 -7.13
N LYS A 234 16.53 25.29 -5.82
CA LYS A 234 17.47 24.78 -4.82
C LYS A 234 17.44 23.26 -4.74
N TRP A 235 16.23 22.68 -4.78
CA TRP A 235 16.02 21.24 -4.67
C TRP A 235 16.76 20.45 -5.75
N ASP A 236 16.75 20.95 -6.99
CA ASP A 236 17.44 20.29 -8.11
C ASP A 236 18.98 20.25 -7.92
N ILE A 237 19.54 21.27 -7.25
CA ILE A 237 20.99 21.36 -6.98
C ILE A 237 21.40 20.47 -5.81
N PHE A 238 20.58 20.38 -4.77
CA PHE A 238 20.92 19.66 -3.54
C PHE A 238 21.25 18.18 -3.76
N ASP A 239 22.37 17.73 -3.22
CA ASP A 239 22.69 16.30 -3.14
C ASP A 239 21.78 15.53 -2.17
N MET A 240 21.96 14.20 -2.10
CA MET A 240 21.19 13.33 -1.23
C MET A 240 21.21 13.77 0.24
N ASN A 241 22.39 14.17 0.73
CA ASN A 241 22.60 14.53 2.12
C ASN A 241 21.97 15.89 2.44
N GLU A 242 22.08 16.85 1.53
CA GLU A 242 21.45 18.17 1.65
C GLU A 242 19.91 18.05 1.63
N ARG A 243 19.37 17.25 0.70
CA ARG A 243 17.93 16.93 0.64
C ARG A 243 17.46 16.27 1.93
N PHE A 244 18.20 15.26 2.41
CA PHE A 244 17.88 14.58 3.66
C PHE A 244 17.89 15.52 4.86
N LYS A 245 18.94 16.34 5.03
CA LYS A 245 19.04 17.31 6.13
C LYS A 245 17.86 18.29 6.15
N ALA A 246 17.49 18.84 4.99
CA ALA A 246 16.33 19.73 4.88
C ALA A 246 15.03 19.02 5.29
N LEU A 247 14.82 17.79 4.81
CA LEU A 247 13.63 16.98 5.13
C LEU A 247 13.58 16.54 6.59
N PHE A 248 14.73 16.23 7.19
CA PHE A 248 14.82 15.86 8.60
C PHE A 248 14.48 17.05 9.50
N GLN A 249 14.96 18.25 9.17
CA GLN A 249 14.55 19.47 9.88
C GLN A 249 13.04 19.75 9.71
N LEU A 250 12.48 19.51 8.52
CA LEU A 250 11.03 19.58 8.32
C LEU A 250 10.27 18.54 9.16
N THR A 251 10.87 17.37 9.37
CA THR A 251 10.30 16.31 10.20
C THR A 251 10.14 16.75 11.66
N LYS A 252 11.12 17.48 12.23
CA LYS A 252 10.98 18.08 13.56
C LYS A 252 9.77 19.01 13.64
N ILE A 253 9.52 19.80 12.59
CA ILE A 253 8.36 20.69 12.50
C ILE A 253 7.05 19.90 12.32
N THR A 254 7.06 18.81 11.55
CA THR A 254 5.91 17.88 11.44
C THR A 254 5.53 17.30 12.80
N THR A 255 6.51 17.01 13.65
CA THR A 255 6.25 16.54 15.01
C THR A 255 5.49 17.59 15.85
N ILE A 256 5.77 18.89 15.67
CA ILE A 256 4.98 19.97 16.28
C ILE A 256 3.54 19.96 15.73
N LEU A 257 3.38 19.75 14.42
CA LEU A 257 2.06 19.64 13.79
C LEU A 257 1.25 18.46 14.36
N MET A 258 1.91 17.36 14.72
CA MET A 258 1.31 16.13 15.26
C MET A 258 1.18 16.12 16.79
N LYS A 259 1.59 17.18 17.51
CA LYS A 259 1.73 17.22 18.97
C LYS A 259 0.60 16.54 19.76
N ASP A 260 -0.65 16.85 19.41
CA ASP A 260 -1.84 16.37 20.13
C ASP A 260 -2.24 14.93 19.75
N GLU A 261 -1.69 14.42 18.65
CA GLU A 261 -2.01 13.11 18.06
C GLU A 261 -1.00 12.03 18.44
N ILE A 262 0.21 12.43 18.83
CA ILE A 262 1.27 11.52 19.32
C ILE A 262 1.44 11.67 20.84
N THR A 263 1.43 10.54 21.55
CA THR A 263 1.57 10.50 23.01
C THR A 263 2.92 11.01 23.50
N ALA A 264 3.97 10.82 22.70
CA ALA A 264 5.27 11.48 22.82
C ALA A 264 6.00 11.42 21.47
N VAL A 265 6.95 12.33 21.25
CA VAL A 265 7.98 12.22 20.20
C VAL A 265 8.91 11.08 20.62
N THR A 266 8.51 9.87 20.26
CA THR A 266 8.85 8.71 21.09
C THR A 266 10.28 8.23 20.90
N MET A 267 10.95 8.63 19.82
CA MET A 267 12.38 8.38 19.55
C MET A 267 13.00 9.63 18.91
N LEU A 268 13.67 10.43 19.76
CA LEU A 268 14.40 11.64 19.39
C LEU A 268 15.77 11.21 18.89
N SER A 269 15.82 10.67 17.68
CA SER A 269 17.08 10.26 17.10
C SER A 269 17.80 11.45 16.47
N ASP A 270 19.12 11.34 16.38
CA ASP A 270 19.87 12.16 15.45
C ASP A 270 19.43 11.80 14.01
N GLY A 271 19.66 12.72 13.07
CA GLY A 271 19.33 12.43 11.67
C GLY A 271 20.12 11.25 11.10
N GLU A 272 21.20 10.82 11.76
CA GLU A 272 22.13 9.81 11.28
C GLU A 272 21.53 8.40 11.37
N GLU A 273 20.88 8.03 12.48
CA GLU A 273 20.20 6.73 12.60
C GLU A 273 19.11 6.57 11.52
N VAL A 274 18.27 7.61 11.33
CA VAL A 274 17.21 7.61 10.32
C VAL A 274 17.79 7.49 8.91
N PHE A 275 18.90 8.18 8.65
CA PHE A 275 19.61 8.10 7.39
C PHE A 275 20.12 6.67 7.13
N GLU A 276 20.83 6.08 8.09
CA GLU A 276 21.43 4.75 7.96
C GLU A 276 20.39 3.65 7.76
N MET A 277 19.29 3.69 8.52
CA MET A 277 18.21 2.70 8.38
C MET A 277 17.48 2.82 7.04
N LEU A 278 17.38 4.03 6.47
CA LEU A 278 16.70 4.27 5.20
C LEU A 278 17.64 4.34 4.00
N LYS A 279 18.97 4.21 4.17
CA LYS A 279 19.96 4.48 3.11
C LYS A 279 19.68 3.78 1.77
N ASN A 280 19.21 2.53 1.82
CA ASN A 280 18.86 1.76 0.62
C ASN A 280 17.63 2.36 -0.10
N TYR A 281 16.70 2.97 0.63
CA TYR A 281 15.48 3.59 0.12
C TYR A 281 15.65 5.05 -0.32
N LEU A 282 16.63 5.78 0.20
CA LEU A 282 16.80 7.22 -0.07
C LEU A 282 16.88 7.56 -1.57
N PRO A 283 17.60 6.81 -2.44
CA PRO A 283 17.56 7.00 -3.90
C PRO A 283 16.15 7.03 -4.46
N MET A 284 15.28 6.16 -3.95
CA MET A 284 13.90 6.08 -4.37
C MET A 284 12.99 7.12 -3.72
N TYR A 285 13.26 7.51 -2.48
CA TYR A 285 12.34 8.35 -1.71
C TYR A 285 12.56 9.84 -1.94
N ILE A 286 13.81 10.29 -2.08
CA ILE A 286 14.14 11.73 -2.08
C ILE A 286 14.98 12.18 -3.28
N ASP A 287 15.59 11.26 -4.04
CA ASP A 287 16.45 11.60 -5.19
C ASP A 287 15.92 11.10 -6.55
N TYR A 288 14.76 10.46 -6.55
CA TYR A 288 14.20 9.77 -7.72
C TYR A 288 14.08 10.61 -9.00
N ASP A 289 13.92 11.93 -8.87
CA ASP A 289 13.68 12.86 -9.97
C ASP A 289 14.92 13.12 -10.83
N ARG A 290 16.12 12.85 -10.31
CA ARG A 290 17.37 12.89 -11.10
C ARG A 290 17.50 11.73 -12.06
N TYR A 291 16.77 10.64 -11.80
CA TYR A 291 16.84 9.41 -12.56
C TYR A 291 15.70 9.34 -13.59
N ILE A 292 14.92 10.41 -13.81
CA ILE A 292 13.76 10.40 -14.70
C ILE A 292 13.85 11.57 -15.70
N ASP A 293 13.70 11.30 -16.99
CA ASP A 293 13.80 12.29 -18.06
C ASP A 293 12.51 13.10 -18.20
N GLU A 294 12.52 14.05 -19.13
CA GLU A 294 11.37 14.91 -19.40
C GLU A 294 10.14 14.12 -19.87
N GLU A 295 10.34 12.93 -20.47
CA GLU A 295 9.28 12.01 -20.89
C GLU A 295 8.81 11.06 -19.77
N GLY A 296 9.46 11.09 -18.60
CA GLY A 296 9.17 10.20 -17.49
C GLY A 296 9.88 8.84 -17.55
N LYS A 297 10.86 8.66 -18.44
CA LYS A 297 11.67 7.43 -18.57
C LYS A 297 12.93 7.52 -17.72
N ASN A 298 13.42 6.37 -17.26
CA ASN A 298 14.61 6.34 -16.42
C ASN A 298 15.88 6.61 -17.26
N ILE A 299 16.64 7.67 -16.96
CA ILE A 299 17.75 8.16 -17.82
C ILE A 299 19.14 7.67 -17.42
N SER A 300 19.30 7.06 -16.25
CA SER A 300 20.63 6.75 -15.71
C SER A 300 20.74 5.32 -15.20
N ASP A 301 21.88 4.70 -15.50
CA ASP A 301 22.27 3.39 -15.00
C ASP A 301 22.49 3.45 -13.47
N LEU A 302 21.42 3.17 -12.71
CA LEU A 302 21.55 2.61 -11.36
C LEU A 302 22.38 1.30 -11.37
N LYS A 303 22.72 0.76 -12.55
CA LYS A 303 23.26 -0.57 -12.79
C LYS A 303 24.64 -0.85 -12.18
N GLU A 304 25.50 0.15 -11.96
CA GLU A 304 26.81 -0.16 -11.39
C GLU A 304 26.74 -0.56 -9.91
N LYS A 305 25.68 -0.16 -9.17
CA LYS A 305 25.30 -0.68 -7.84
C LYS A 305 23.79 -0.50 -7.57
N ASP A 306 22.95 -1.22 -8.31
CA ASP A 306 21.49 -1.14 -8.12
C ASP A 306 21.11 -1.82 -6.80
N VAL A 307 20.87 -1.01 -5.77
CA VAL A 307 20.62 -1.48 -4.41
C VAL A 307 19.26 -2.20 -4.36
N LEU A 308 19.21 -3.28 -3.58
CA LEU A 308 17.96 -3.97 -3.27
C LEU A 308 17.28 -3.29 -2.09
N ILE A 309 15.99 -3.04 -2.24
CA ILE A 309 15.10 -2.57 -1.18
C ILE A 309 14.05 -3.63 -0.89
N PHE A 310 13.70 -3.79 0.38
CA PHE A 310 12.56 -4.62 0.75
C PHE A 310 11.27 -3.88 0.39
N SER A 311 10.46 -4.44 -0.51
CA SER A 311 9.14 -3.90 -0.81
C SER A 311 8.34 -3.78 0.48
N PRO A 312 7.68 -2.65 0.80
CA PRO A 312 6.80 -2.52 1.96
C PRO A 312 5.42 -3.17 1.76
N PHE A 313 5.10 -3.58 0.53
CA PHE A 313 3.98 -4.47 0.27
C PHE A 313 4.39 -5.91 0.58
N THR A 314 3.50 -6.70 1.17
CA THR A 314 3.77 -8.09 1.60
C THR A 314 4.14 -9.04 0.45
N GLN A 315 3.92 -8.64 -0.80
CA GLN A 315 4.19 -9.42 -2.01
C GLN A 315 3.54 -10.81 -2.01
N ARG A 316 2.43 -10.94 -1.27
CA ARG A 316 1.73 -12.20 -1.04
C ARG A 316 0.83 -12.58 -2.21
N ASN A 317 -0.17 -11.74 -2.48
CA ASN A 317 -1.22 -12.04 -3.47
C ASN A 317 -1.05 -11.21 -4.75
N VAL A 318 -0.50 -9.99 -4.64
CA VAL A 318 -0.19 -9.13 -5.79
C VAL A 318 1.31 -9.01 -5.96
N ASN A 319 1.87 -9.87 -6.81
CA ASN A 319 3.31 -9.91 -7.07
C ASN A 319 3.59 -10.23 -8.54
N LEU A 320 4.13 -9.25 -9.27
CA LEU A 320 4.40 -9.39 -10.70
C LEU A 320 5.42 -10.50 -11.01
N HIS A 321 6.42 -10.69 -10.15
CA HIS A 321 7.47 -11.70 -10.34
C HIS A 321 6.96 -13.13 -10.12
N LEU A 322 5.84 -13.30 -9.41
CA LEU A 322 5.15 -14.58 -9.28
C LEU A 322 4.07 -14.75 -10.34
N LEU A 323 3.34 -13.68 -10.63
CA LEU A 323 2.17 -13.71 -11.52
C LEU A 323 2.58 -14.05 -12.95
N PHE A 324 3.68 -13.49 -13.43
CA PHE A 324 4.14 -13.75 -14.80
C PHE A 324 4.56 -15.23 -14.99
N PRO A 325 5.42 -15.83 -14.15
CA PRO A 325 5.71 -17.26 -14.25
C PRO A 325 4.50 -18.17 -13.97
N TYR A 326 3.53 -17.72 -13.16
CA TYR A 326 2.27 -18.45 -13.01
C TYR A 326 1.55 -18.55 -14.35
N ILE A 327 1.37 -17.42 -15.05
CA ILE A 327 0.73 -17.38 -16.38
C ILE A 327 1.49 -18.27 -17.37
N GLU A 328 2.81 -18.16 -17.44
CA GLU A 328 3.65 -19.01 -18.31
C GLU A 328 3.48 -20.51 -18.01
N SER A 329 3.34 -20.89 -16.75
CA SER A 329 3.13 -22.30 -16.35
C SER A 329 1.82 -22.89 -16.86
N LYS A 330 0.85 -22.05 -17.24
CA LYS A 330 -0.44 -22.49 -17.79
C LYS A 330 -0.42 -22.63 -19.31
N ASN A 331 0.53 -21.99 -19.98
CA ASN A 331 0.69 -22.02 -21.42
C ASN A 331 -0.62 -21.62 -22.15
N GLU A 332 -0.94 -22.26 -23.27
CA GLU A 332 -2.13 -21.99 -24.10
C GLU A 332 -3.48 -22.08 -23.37
N ARG A 333 -3.53 -22.68 -22.16
CA ARG A 333 -4.76 -22.72 -21.35
C ARG A 333 -5.14 -21.36 -20.78
N HIS A 334 -4.18 -20.45 -20.61
CA HIS A 334 -4.41 -19.11 -20.08
C HIS A 334 -4.60 -18.10 -21.22
N ILE A 335 -5.40 -17.06 -20.98
CA ILE A 335 -5.54 -15.95 -21.92
C ILE A 335 -4.19 -15.27 -22.17
N GLU A 336 -3.93 -14.89 -23.42
CA GLU A 336 -2.74 -14.13 -23.79
C GLU A 336 -2.70 -12.76 -23.09
N CYS A 337 -1.52 -12.39 -22.59
CA CYS A 337 -1.30 -11.12 -21.92
C CYS A 337 0.03 -10.46 -22.32
N ASP A 338 0.01 -9.14 -22.46
CA ASP A 338 1.21 -8.31 -22.60
C ASP A 338 1.79 -7.99 -21.21
N PHE A 339 3.07 -8.27 -21.03
CA PHE A 339 3.77 -8.09 -19.76
C PHE A 339 3.79 -6.62 -19.31
N ASN A 340 3.91 -5.67 -20.24
CA ASN A 340 3.97 -4.25 -19.89
C ASN A 340 2.62 -3.74 -19.39
N LYS A 341 1.52 -4.16 -20.03
CA LYS A 341 0.15 -3.89 -19.57
C LYS A 341 -0.15 -4.56 -18.22
N LEU A 342 0.34 -5.79 -18.00
CA LEU A 342 0.23 -6.48 -16.71
C LEU A 342 0.99 -5.72 -15.60
N ARG A 343 2.24 -5.33 -15.87
CA ARG A 343 3.04 -4.49 -14.95
C ARG A 343 2.33 -3.17 -14.66
N ALA A 344 1.77 -2.53 -15.69
CA ALA A 344 1.10 -1.25 -15.56
C ALA A 344 -0.15 -1.36 -14.66
N ILE A 345 -0.98 -2.39 -14.81
CA ILE A 345 -2.17 -2.54 -13.95
C ILE A 345 -1.78 -2.80 -12.49
N VAL A 346 -0.76 -3.62 -12.23
CA VAL A 346 -0.27 -3.90 -10.88
C VAL A 346 0.23 -2.60 -10.23
N PHE A 347 1.00 -1.79 -10.96
CA PHE A 347 1.48 -0.50 -10.45
C PHE A 347 0.36 0.50 -10.22
N ILE A 348 -0.63 0.58 -11.12
CA ILE A 348 -1.82 1.42 -10.95
C ILE A 348 -2.59 1.02 -9.69
N PHE A 349 -2.81 -0.27 -9.48
CA PHE A 349 -3.48 -0.79 -8.30
C PHE A 349 -2.73 -0.44 -7.03
N LEU A 350 -1.45 -0.83 -6.90
CA LEU A 350 -0.65 -0.61 -5.69
C LEU A 350 -0.53 0.88 -5.34
N LYS A 351 -0.44 1.75 -6.35
CA LYS A 351 -0.45 3.22 -6.15
C LYS A 351 -1.82 3.77 -5.72
N SER A 352 -2.91 3.10 -6.07
CA SER A 352 -4.27 3.49 -5.71
C SER A 352 -4.65 2.96 -4.33
N TYR A 353 -4.32 1.70 -4.08
CA TYR A 353 -4.45 1.00 -2.80
C TYR A 353 -3.75 1.77 -1.67
N SER A 354 -2.44 2.02 -1.81
CA SER A 354 -1.67 2.76 -0.81
C SER A 354 -2.16 4.20 -0.62
N LYS A 355 -2.65 4.85 -1.68
CA LYS A 355 -3.25 6.20 -1.58
C LYS A 355 -4.45 6.21 -0.64
N VAL A 356 -5.37 5.26 -0.80
CA VAL A 356 -6.58 5.21 0.02
C VAL A 356 -6.22 4.85 1.46
N ARG A 357 -5.38 3.83 1.67
CA ARG A 357 -4.93 3.45 3.03
C ARG A 357 -4.31 4.62 3.78
N THR A 358 -3.38 5.32 3.16
CA THR A 358 -2.73 6.46 3.83
C THR A 358 -3.68 7.65 4.00
N LEU A 359 -4.65 7.88 3.10
CA LEU A 359 -5.68 8.91 3.33
C LEU A 359 -6.52 8.58 4.56
N LEU A 360 -6.93 7.32 4.71
CA LEU A 360 -7.69 6.85 5.87
C LEU A 360 -6.87 6.98 7.16
N LEU A 361 -5.60 6.56 7.16
CA LEU A 361 -4.70 6.73 8.31
C LEU A 361 -4.50 8.21 8.66
N THR A 362 -4.16 9.04 7.68
CA THR A 362 -3.86 10.46 7.92
C THR A 362 -5.09 11.22 8.38
N HIS A 363 -6.31 10.83 7.98
CA HIS A 363 -7.55 11.46 8.46
C HIS A 363 -7.79 11.19 9.94
N GLU A 364 -7.28 10.08 10.48
CA GLU A 364 -7.33 9.80 11.92
C GLU A 364 -6.60 10.85 12.73
N TYR A 365 -5.36 11.16 12.32
CA TYR A 365 -4.48 12.09 13.04
C TYR A 365 -4.70 13.55 12.63
N LEU A 366 -4.87 13.82 11.34
CA LEU A 366 -4.92 15.18 10.78
C LEU A 366 -6.17 15.36 9.89
N PRO A 367 -7.39 15.24 10.45
CA PRO A 367 -8.63 15.28 9.67
C PRO A 367 -8.77 16.55 8.85
N LYS A 368 -8.39 17.71 9.40
CA LYS A 368 -8.45 19.02 8.70
C LYS A 368 -7.65 19.05 7.40
N ILE A 369 -6.49 18.38 7.36
CA ILE A 369 -5.64 18.34 6.16
C ILE A 369 -6.30 17.47 5.09
N ILE A 370 -6.87 16.34 5.51
CA ILE A 370 -7.51 15.40 4.59
C ILE A 370 -8.88 15.92 4.12
N ASP A 371 -9.65 16.60 4.96
CA ASP A 371 -10.92 17.22 4.57
C ASP A 371 -10.75 18.19 3.39
N ILE A 372 -9.68 19.01 3.40
CA ILE A 372 -9.34 19.91 2.27
C ILE A 372 -9.03 19.12 0.98
N LEU A 373 -8.37 17.96 1.10
CA LEU A 373 -8.06 17.10 -0.04
C LEU A 373 -9.30 16.39 -0.59
N ILE A 374 -10.21 15.97 0.30
CA ILE A 374 -11.49 15.36 -0.06
C ILE A 374 -12.35 16.40 -0.76
N GLU A 375 -12.46 17.62 -0.23
CA GLU A 375 -13.28 18.70 -0.80
C GLU A 375 -13.01 18.91 -2.30
N GLY A 376 -11.74 19.06 -2.68
CA GLY A 376 -11.35 19.24 -4.09
C GLY A 376 -11.64 18.03 -4.99
N LYS A 377 -12.01 16.87 -4.42
CA LYS A 377 -12.33 15.62 -5.12
C LYS A 377 -13.54 14.91 -4.50
N LYS A 378 -14.50 15.68 -3.97
CA LYS A 378 -15.63 15.17 -3.19
C LYS A 378 -16.39 14.07 -3.92
N LYS A 379 -16.74 14.32 -5.18
CA LYS A 379 -17.41 13.34 -6.05
C LYS A 379 -16.67 12.00 -6.11
N ILE A 380 -15.34 12.01 -6.21
CA ILE A 380 -14.54 10.78 -6.29
C ILE A 380 -14.57 10.03 -4.95
N PHE A 381 -14.29 10.72 -3.85
CA PHE A 381 -14.10 10.04 -2.55
C PHE A 381 -15.40 9.72 -1.82
N CYS A 382 -16.45 10.52 -2.02
CA CYS A 382 -17.77 10.34 -1.41
C CYS A 382 -18.70 9.55 -2.33
N ASP A 383 -18.99 10.06 -3.53
CA ASP A 383 -20.08 9.51 -4.35
C ASP A 383 -19.64 8.27 -5.14
N ILE A 384 -18.42 8.27 -5.68
CA ILE A 384 -17.95 7.19 -6.57
C ILE A 384 -17.30 6.05 -5.79
N LEU A 385 -16.36 6.37 -4.89
CA LEU A 385 -15.64 5.36 -4.13
C LEU A 385 -16.31 5.00 -2.80
N SER A 386 -17.20 5.86 -2.29
CA SER A 386 -17.88 5.66 -1.00
C SER A 386 -16.91 5.35 0.15
N ILE A 387 -15.82 6.12 0.22
CA ILE A 387 -14.81 5.98 1.28
C ILE A 387 -15.11 6.95 2.44
N PHE A 388 -15.68 8.11 2.11
CA PHE A 388 -16.02 9.16 3.06
C PHE A 388 -17.47 9.61 2.90
N GLU A 389 -18.06 10.09 3.98
CA GLU A 389 -19.37 10.73 4.02
C GLU A 389 -19.22 12.15 4.57
N GLU A 390 -19.87 13.13 3.95
CA GLU A 390 -19.92 14.48 4.48
C GLU A 390 -20.95 14.54 5.62
N VAL A 391 -20.48 14.83 6.84
CA VAL A 391 -21.34 14.89 8.04
C VAL A 391 -21.74 16.30 8.43
N LYS A 392 -20.93 17.28 8.02
CA LYS A 392 -21.16 18.72 8.14
C LYS A 392 -20.46 19.41 6.97
N ASP A 393 -20.83 20.65 6.69
CA ASP A 393 -20.18 21.47 5.67
C ASP A 393 -18.65 21.39 5.77
N HIS A 394 -18.02 20.89 4.71
CA HIS A 394 -16.57 20.69 4.58
C HIS A 394 -15.93 19.76 5.63
N LYS A 395 -16.71 18.88 6.27
CA LYS A 395 -16.22 17.89 7.24
C LYS A 395 -16.65 16.49 6.87
N TYR A 396 -15.66 15.60 6.80
CA TYR A 396 -15.86 14.25 6.30
C TYR A 396 -15.61 13.22 7.39
N LYS A 397 -16.37 12.13 7.35
CA LYS A 397 -16.23 10.95 8.19
C LYS A 397 -15.82 9.77 7.33
N ARG A 398 -14.87 8.96 7.82
CA ARG A 398 -14.49 7.68 7.18
C ARG A 398 -15.62 6.67 7.30
N LEU A 399 -15.93 5.99 6.20
CA LEU A 399 -16.87 4.85 6.17
C LEU A 399 -16.17 3.50 6.43
N ILE A 400 -14.85 3.46 6.27
CA ILE A 400 -14.01 2.31 6.54
C ILE A 400 -12.70 2.73 7.21
N ASP A 401 -12.25 1.97 8.19
CA ASP A 401 -10.96 2.19 8.85
C ASP A 401 -9.81 1.62 7.99
N PHE A 402 -8.61 2.18 8.10
CA PHE A 402 -7.50 1.82 7.21
C PHE A 402 -7.07 0.35 7.35
N GLU A 403 -7.17 -0.21 8.56
CA GLU A 403 -6.83 -1.60 8.88
C GLU A 403 -7.80 -2.59 8.24
N ASN A 404 -9.03 -2.15 8.00
CA ASN A 404 -10.08 -2.96 7.37
C ASN A 404 -10.11 -2.78 5.84
N PHE A 405 -9.36 -1.83 5.28
CA PHE A 405 -9.17 -1.68 3.84
C PHE A 405 -8.05 -2.61 3.32
N THR A 406 -8.34 -3.91 3.23
CA THR A 406 -7.36 -4.95 2.84
C THR A 406 -7.45 -5.33 1.35
N GLU A 407 -6.42 -6.01 0.83
CA GLU A 407 -6.40 -6.49 -0.56
C GLU A 407 -7.52 -7.53 -0.85
N ASP A 408 -8.03 -8.21 0.16
CA ASP A 408 -9.17 -9.16 0.09
C ASP A 408 -10.41 -8.56 -0.60
N LEU A 409 -10.58 -7.25 -0.46
CA LEU A 409 -11.68 -6.49 -1.07
C LEU A 409 -11.65 -6.53 -2.61
N PHE A 410 -10.55 -7.00 -3.21
CA PHE A 410 -10.36 -7.03 -4.66
C PHE A 410 -10.40 -8.46 -5.24
N PHE A 411 -10.07 -9.51 -4.48
CA PHE A 411 -9.95 -10.88 -5.04
C PHE A 411 -11.28 -11.59 -5.32
N LEU A 412 -11.39 -12.24 -6.48
CA LEU A 412 -12.51 -13.10 -6.86
C LEU A 412 -12.13 -14.57 -6.68
N THR A 413 -13.08 -15.38 -6.22
CA THR A 413 -12.91 -16.84 -6.15
C THR A 413 -13.30 -17.50 -7.46
N GLU A 414 -12.83 -18.73 -7.65
CA GLU A 414 -13.25 -19.58 -8.77
C GLU A 414 -14.76 -19.83 -8.79
N GLU A 415 -15.36 -20.05 -7.61
CA GLU A 415 -16.82 -20.18 -7.46
C GLU A 415 -17.57 -18.93 -7.93
N GLN A 416 -17.08 -17.74 -7.55
CA GLN A 416 -17.70 -16.46 -7.94
C GLN A 416 -17.66 -16.25 -9.45
N ILE A 417 -16.53 -16.55 -10.08
CA ILE A 417 -16.37 -16.43 -11.54
C ILE A 417 -17.23 -17.48 -12.25
N SER A 418 -17.22 -18.74 -11.77
CA SER A 418 -18.01 -19.82 -12.36
C SER A 418 -19.52 -19.53 -12.29
N ASN A 419 -20.02 -19.00 -11.18
CA ASN A 419 -21.41 -18.57 -11.05
C ASN A 419 -21.75 -17.45 -12.06
N ALA A 420 -20.86 -16.47 -12.23
CA ALA A 420 -21.04 -15.39 -13.20
C ALA A 420 -21.05 -15.89 -14.66
N LEU A 421 -20.25 -16.91 -14.98
CA LEU A 421 -20.20 -17.53 -16.31
C LEU A 421 -21.46 -18.36 -16.61
N ASN A 422 -21.96 -19.12 -15.63
CA ASN A 422 -23.04 -20.08 -15.84
C ASN A 422 -24.44 -19.48 -15.74
N LYS A 423 -24.62 -18.37 -15.01
CA LYS A 423 -25.92 -17.74 -14.81
C LYS A 423 -26.20 -16.71 -15.90
N GLU A 424 -27.35 -16.82 -16.56
CA GLU A 424 -27.85 -15.77 -17.46
C GLU A 424 -28.54 -14.67 -16.65
N CYS A 425 -28.35 -13.42 -17.07
CA CYS A 425 -28.89 -12.23 -16.40
C CYS A 425 -29.43 -11.25 -17.44
N TYR A 426 -30.66 -10.79 -17.22
CA TYR A 426 -31.39 -9.92 -18.15
C TYR A 426 -31.82 -8.60 -17.49
N SER A 427 -31.65 -8.47 -16.18
CA SER A 427 -32.02 -7.28 -15.41
C SER A 427 -30.96 -6.87 -14.39
N LEU A 428 -30.95 -5.59 -13.98
CA LEU A 428 -30.04 -5.07 -12.96
C LEU A 428 -30.12 -5.86 -11.64
N LYS A 429 -31.33 -6.24 -11.21
CA LYS A 429 -31.54 -7.00 -9.98
C LYS A 429 -30.89 -8.39 -10.04
N GLU A 430 -30.92 -9.06 -11.19
CA GLU A 430 -30.27 -10.37 -11.36
C GLU A 430 -28.75 -10.23 -11.33
N PHE A 431 -28.19 -9.21 -11.99
CA PHE A 431 -26.76 -8.93 -11.95
C PHE A 431 -26.26 -8.60 -10.54
N MET A 432 -27.04 -7.85 -9.74
CA MET A 432 -26.72 -7.56 -8.34
C MET A 432 -26.65 -8.81 -7.46
N GLN A 433 -27.38 -9.86 -7.81
CA GLN A 433 -27.30 -11.15 -7.10
C GLN A 433 -26.03 -11.94 -7.42
N ILE A 434 -25.20 -11.49 -8.36
CA ILE A 434 -23.92 -12.12 -8.71
C ILE A 434 -22.79 -11.22 -8.19
N PRO A 435 -22.19 -11.56 -7.03
CA PRO A 435 -21.19 -10.70 -6.38
C PRO A 435 -19.98 -10.37 -7.26
N ALA A 436 -19.63 -11.27 -8.19
CA ALA A 436 -18.49 -11.09 -9.08
C ALA A 436 -18.62 -9.84 -9.96
N PHE A 437 -19.80 -9.56 -10.52
CA PHE A 437 -19.99 -8.39 -11.38
C PHE A 437 -19.92 -7.08 -10.60
N ILE A 438 -20.56 -7.01 -9.43
CA ILE A 438 -20.49 -5.84 -8.55
C ILE A 438 -19.05 -5.60 -8.08
N LYS A 439 -18.37 -6.66 -7.64
CA LYS A 439 -16.98 -6.58 -7.20
C LYS A 439 -16.06 -6.13 -8.34
N MET A 440 -16.20 -6.70 -9.54
CA MET A 440 -15.42 -6.28 -10.70
C MET A 440 -15.69 -4.83 -11.09
N GLY A 441 -16.95 -4.39 -11.10
CA GLY A 441 -17.29 -2.97 -11.33
C GLY A 441 -16.63 -2.03 -10.34
N LYS A 442 -16.65 -2.37 -9.04
CA LYS A 442 -15.95 -1.61 -7.99
C LYS A 442 -14.43 -1.59 -8.20
N ILE A 443 -13.81 -2.69 -8.61
CA ILE A 443 -12.36 -2.74 -8.90
C ILE A 443 -12.00 -1.86 -10.11
N VAL A 444 -12.79 -1.93 -11.19
CA VAL A 444 -12.60 -1.06 -12.37
C VAL A 444 -12.74 0.41 -11.97
N THR A 445 -13.82 0.73 -11.24
CA THR A 445 -14.09 2.08 -10.72
C THR A 445 -12.94 2.58 -9.84
N PHE A 446 -12.45 1.74 -8.93
CA PHE A 446 -11.34 2.08 -8.03
C PHE A 446 -10.08 2.51 -8.79
N ASN A 447 -9.68 1.74 -9.80
CA ASN A 447 -8.47 2.00 -10.57
C ASN A 447 -8.62 3.19 -11.53
N LEU A 448 -9.82 3.43 -12.07
CA LEU A 448 -10.11 4.60 -12.91
C LEU A 448 -10.19 5.90 -12.11
N ALA A 449 -10.83 5.87 -10.93
CA ALA A 449 -11.09 7.07 -10.13
C ALA A 449 -9.81 7.71 -9.55
N LEU A 450 -8.83 6.88 -9.19
CA LEU A 450 -7.66 7.33 -8.42
C LEU A 450 -6.45 7.68 -9.28
N LYS A 451 -6.41 7.18 -10.52
CA LYS A 451 -5.31 7.36 -11.48
C LYS A 451 -5.87 7.70 -12.87
N ASN A 452 -5.87 8.99 -13.19
CA ASN A 452 -6.46 9.51 -14.44
C ASN A 452 -5.83 8.92 -15.72
N TYR A 453 -4.58 8.44 -15.65
CA TYR A 453 -3.91 7.82 -16.79
C TYR A 453 -4.31 6.35 -17.03
N THR A 454 -5.07 5.71 -16.12
CA THR A 454 -5.50 4.31 -16.25
C THR A 454 -6.22 4.08 -17.57
N ALA A 455 -7.22 4.90 -17.92
CA ALA A 455 -7.96 4.74 -19.17
C ALA A 455 -7.04 4.80 -20.39
N ARG A 456 -6.10 5.76 -20.43
CA ARG A 456 -5.11 5.89 -21.50
C ARG A 456 -4.17 4.69 -21.60
N THR A 457 -3.72 4.15 -20.47
CA THR A 457 -2.85 2.96 -20.42
C THR A 457 -3.48 1.72 -21.04
N PHE A 458 -4.81 1.62 -20.99
CA PHE A 458 -5.57 0.51 -21.60
C PHE A 458 -6.33 0.97 -22.84
N ASP A 459 -5.78 1.95 -23.58
CA ASP A 459 -6.25 2.38 -24.90
C ASP A 459 -7.73 2.80 -24.92
N TYR A 460 -8.23 3.30 -23.78
CA TYR A 460 -9.63 3.63 -23.52
C TYR A 460 -10.59 2.46 -23.80
N ASN A 461 -10.13 1.23 -23.55
CA ASN A 461 -10.87 0.00 -23.83
C ASN A 461 -11.24 -0.72 -22.52
N LEU A 462 -12.55 -0.85 -22.27
CA LEU A 462 -13.07 -1.51 -21.07
C LEU A 462 -12.74 -3.00 -21.01
N PHE A 463 -12.79 -3.71 -22.15
CA PHE A 463 -12.39 -5.13 -22.22
C PHE A 463 -10.94 -5.32 -21.80
N GLU A 464 -10.03 -4.51 -22.35
CA GLU A 464 -8.61 -4.59 -21.99
C GLU A 464 -8.40 -4.36 -20.49
N LEU A 465 -8.96 -3.30 -19.92
CA LEU A 465 -8.84 -3.03 -18.49
C LEU A 465 -9.42 -4.18 -17.63
N LEU A 466 -10.62 -4.66 -17.97
CA LEU A 466 -11.29 -5.73 -17.24
C LEU A 466 -10.51 -7.05 -17.33
N LYS A 467 -9.98 -7.40 -18.50
CA LYS A 467 -9.12 -8.58 -18.71
C LYS A 467 -7.94 -8.58 -17.75
N TYR A 468 -7.15 -7.50 -17.72
CA TYR A 468 -5.97 -7.43 -16.85
C TYR A 468 -6.32 -7.41 -15.36
N LEU A 469 -7.44 -6.81 -14.99
CA LEU A 469 -7.92 -6.85 -13.60
C LEU A 469 -8.38 -8.26 -13.19
N LEU A 470 -9.07 -9.01 -14.07
CA LEU A 470 -9.38 -10.42 -13.83
C LEU A 470 -8.13 -11.28 -13.72
N ILE A 471 -7.08 -10.98 -14.49
CA ILE A 471 -5.81 -11.71 -14.37
C ILE A 471 -5.15 -11.48 -13.01
N VAL A 472 -5.15 -10.24 -12.52
CA VAL A 472 -4.52 -9.88 -11.23
C VAL A 472 -5.35 -10.36 -10.04
N PHE A 473 -6.67 -10.22 -10.10
CA PHE A 473 -7.56 -10.45 -8.95
C PHE A 473 -8.40 -11.72 -9.02
N GLY A 474 -8.37 -12.43 -10.15
CA GLY A 474 -8.96 -13.76 -10.25
C GLY A 474 -8.16 -14.82 -9.49
N PRO A 475 -8.64 -16.06 -9.46
CA PRO A 475 -7.99 -17.16 -8.77
C PRO A 475 -6.77 -17.68 -9.54
N HIS A 476 -5.75 -18.12 -8.81
CA HIS A 476 -4.49 -18.66 -9.33
C HIS A 476 -4.22 -20.10 -8.83
N PRO A 477 -5.11 -21.08 -9.10
CA PRO A 477 -4.91 -22.46 -8.66
C PRO A 477 -3.68 -23.10 -9.32
N LEU A 478 -3.04 -24.05 -8.64
CA LEU A 478 -1.77 -24.64 -9.05
C LEU A 478 -1.86 -25.49 -10.33
N ASP A 479 -2.92 -26.28 -10.48
CA ASP A 479 -2.97 -27.33 -11.52
C ASP A 479 -3.77 -26.94 -12.77
N HIS A 480 -4.72 -26.02 -12.62
CA HIS A 480 -5.60 -25.54 -13.70
C HIS A 480 -5.64 -24.01 -13.76
N THR A 481 -6.44 -23.46 -14.67
CA THR A 481 -6.80 -22.03 -14.70
C THR A 481 -8.19 -21.88 -15.29
N ILE A 482 -8.98 -20.97 -14.73
CA ILE A 482 -10.28 -20.56 -15.28
C ILE A 482 -10.17 -19.30 -16.14
N GLN A 483 -8.98 -18.69 -16.20
CA GLN A 483 -8.73 -17.44 -16.92
C GLN A 483 -8.42 -17.73 -18.40
N THR A 484 -9.28 -18.52 -19.04
CA THR A 484 -9.18 -18.88 -20.46
C THR A 484 -9.71 -17.74 -21.33
N LYS A 485 -9.33 -17.71 -22.62
CA LYS A 485 -9.85 -16.71 -23.56
C LYS A 485 -11.38 -16.68 -23.60
N GLU A 486 -12.00 -17.85 -23.74
CA GLU A 486 -13.46 -17.99 -23.77
C GLU A 486 -14.12 -17.45 -22.50
N ASN A 487 -13.61 -17.83 -21.32
CA ASN A 487 -14.19 -17.41 -20.05
C ASN A 487 -14.09 -15.90 -19.86
N ILE A 488 -12.95 -15.29 -20.17
CA ILE A 488 -12.76 -13.84 -20.03
C ILE A 488 -13.65 -13.07 -21.01
N GLU A 489 -13.76 -13.52 -22.26
CA GLU A 489 -14.66 -12.90 -23.25
C GLU A 489 -16.13 -13.05 -22.87
N ASN A 490 -16.56 -14.20 -22.36
CA ASN A 490 -17.92 -14.42 -21.87
C ASN A 490 -18.23 -13.53 -20.66
N PHE A 491 -17.34 -13.52 -19.66
CA PHE A 491 -17.48 -12.65 -18.49
C PHE A 491 -17.61 -11.18 -18.91
N TYR A 492 -16.75 -10.72 -19.83
CA TYR A 492 -16.80 -9.36 -20.34
C TYR A 492 -18.13 -9.06 -21.04
N LYS A 493 -18.63 -9.92 -21.94
CA LYS A 493 -19.91 -9.70 -22.62
C LYS A 493 -21.07 -9.52 -21.63
N LYS A 494 -21.12 -10.36 -20.59
CA LYS A 494 -22.12 -10.23 -19.52
C LYS A 494 -21.94 -8.95 -18.70
N PHE A 495 -20.70 -8.57 -18.38
CA PHE A 495 -20.42 -7.32 -17.69
C PHE A 495 -20.75 -6.09 -18.54
N GLU A 496 -20.48 -6.11 -19.84
CA GLU A 496 -20.88 -5.05 -20.76
C GLU A 496 -22.40 -4.90 -20.80
N ASN A 497 -23.15 -6.01 -20.89
CA ASN A 497 -24.61 -5.98 -20.81
C ASN A 497 -25.09 -5.33 -19.50
N PHE A 498 -24.45 -5.66 -18.38
CA PHE A 498 -24.78 -5.04 -17.08
C PHE A 498 -24.56 -3.52 -17.08
N VAL A 499 -23.45 -3.06 -17.66
CA VAL A 499 -23.14 -1.62 -17.82
C VAL A 499 -24.16 -0.92 -18.72
N ARG A 500 -24.61 -1.57 -19.80
CA ARG A 500 -25.63 -1.01 -20.72
C ARG A 500 -27.01 -0.93 -20.08
N LEU A 501 -27.43 -1.97 -19.36
CA LEU A 501 -28.68 -1.94 -18.58
C LEU A 501 -28.66 -0.81 -17.53
N TYR A 502 -27.49 -0.53 -16.95
CA TYR A 502 -27.33 0.58 -16.02
C TYR A 502 -27.49 1.95 -16.70
N GLU A 503 -26.93 2.11 -17.90
CA GLU A 503 -27.10 3.32 -18.71
C GLU A 503 -28.58 3.61 -19.03
N GLU A 504 -29.30 2.59 -19.48
CA GLU A 504 -30.73 2.68 -19.80
C GLU A 504 -31.57 3.05 -18.57
N ALA A 505 -31.21 2.50 -17.41
CA ALA A 505 -31.91 2.70 -16.15
C ALA A 505 -31.63 4.06 -15.48
N LYS A 506 -30.47 4.68 -15.74
CA LYS A 506 -29.95 5.82 -14.97
C LYS A 506 -30.87 7.04 -14.92
N ASN A 507 -31.74 7.21 -15.91
CA ASN A 507 -32.69 8.32 -16.00
C ASN A 507 -34.14 7.94 -15.61
N ASN A 508 -34.36 6.70 -15.18
CA ASN A 508 -35.69 6.20 -14.82
C ASN A 508 -35.94 6.39 -13.31
N SER A 509 -36.94 7.22 -12.98
CA SER A 509 -37.33 7.53 -11.59
C SER A 509 -37.75 6.31 -10.77
N ASP A 510 -38.32 5.29 -11.41
CA ASP A 510 -38.92 4.13 -10.72
C ASP A 510 -37.86 3.15 -10.18
N ILE A 511 -36.61 3.28 -10.63
CA ILE A 511 -35.48 2.42 -10.24
C ILE A 511 -34.26 3.25 -9.78
N LEU A 512 -34.51 4.48 -9.33
CA LEU A 512 -33.47 5.42 -8.91
C LEU A 512 -32.65 4.89 -7.71
N GLU A 513 -33.27 4.17 -6.78
CA GLU A 513 -32.57 3.57 -5.63
C GLU A 513 -31.50 2.55 -6.08
N ILE A 514 -31.87 1.67 -7.00
CA ILE A 514 -30.96 0.64 -7.57
C ILE A 514 -29.81 1.28 -8.34
N THR A 515 -30.12 2.31 -9.14
CA THR A 515 -29.09 2.99 -9.94
C THR A 515 -28.13 3.82 -9.08
N ASN A 516 -28.61 4.39 -7.97
CA ASN A 516 -27.75 5.04 -6.98
C ASN A 516 -26.80 4.04 -6.30
N GLU A 517 -27.29 2.85 -5.92
CA GLU A 517 -26.44 1.80 -5.34
C GLU A 517 -25.34 1.36 -6.32
N LEU A 518 -25.71 1.18 -7.60
CA LEU A 518 -24.80 0.74 -8.66
C LEU A 518 -23.82 1.81 -9.15
N GLN A 519 -24.01 3.08 -8.78
CA GLN A 519 -23.11 4.17 -9.17
C GLN A 519 -21.66 3.88 -8.77
N THR A 520 -21.44 3.29 -7.59
CA THR A 520 -20.10 2.94 -7.07
C THR A 520 -19.41 1.82 -7.85
N ALA A 521 -20.16 1.07 -8.65
CA ALA A 521 -19.66 -0.04 -9.44
C ALA A 521 -19.61 0.27 -10.94
N LEU A 522 -20.54 1.07 -11.48
CA LEU A 522 -20.79 1.14 -12.93
C LEU A 522 -20.59 2.53 -13.55
N GLU A 523 -20.54 3.61 -12.78
CA GLU A 523 -20.43 4.98 -13.33
C GLU A 523 -19.15 5.20 -14.14
N LEU A 524 -18.00 4.69 -13.69
CA LEU A 524 -16.73 4.81 -14.41
C LEU A 524 -16.54 3.76 -15.51
N PRO A 525 -16.94 2.48 -15.32
CA PRO A 525 -17.01 1.53 -16.43
C PRO A 525 -17.85 2.04 -17.60
N LEU A 526 -19.02 2.64 -17.33
CA LEU A 526 -19.88 3.22 -18.36
C LEU A 526 -19.16 4.33 -19.15
N LYS A 527 -18.47 5.23 -18.45
CA LYS A 527 -17.69 6.30 -19.10
C LYS A 527 -16.58 5.75 -19.99
N LEU A 528 -15.94 4.66 -19.57
CA LEU A 528 -14.91 4.02 -20.36
C LEU A 528 -15.52 3.27 -21.57
N LEU A 529 -16.66 2.59 -21.39
CA LEU A 529 -17.38 1.90 -22.46
C LEU A 529 -17.79 2.85 -23.58
N ASN A 530 -18.28 4.04 -23.21
CA ASN A 530 -18.75 5.06 -24.14
C ASN A 530 -17.65 6.04 -24.60
N TRP A 531 -16.37 5.73 -24.31
CA TRP A 531 -15.28 6.62 -24.67
C TRP A 531 -15.10 6.65 -26.19
N LYS A 532 -15.45 7.78 -26.81
CA LYS A 532 -15.16 8.03 -28.23
C LYS A 532 -13.70 8.47 -28.35
N LYS A 533 -12.93 7.77 -29.18
CA LYS A 533 -11.61 8.24 -29.60
C LYS A 533 -11.87 9.34 -30.62
N ASP A 534 -11.76 10.59 -30.17
CA ASP A 534 -11.71 11.74 -31.07
C ASP A 534 -10.43 11.72 -31.91
#